data_AF-A0A521G8B6-F1
#
_entry.id   AF-A0A521G8B6-F1
#
_cell.length_a   1.000
_cell.length_b   1.000
_cell.length_c   1.000
_cell.angle_alpha   90.00
_cell.angle_beta   90.00
_cell.angle_gamma   90.00
#
_symmetry.space_group_name_H-M   'P 1'
#
loop_
_entity.id
_entity.type
_entity.pdbx_description
1 polymer ?
#
loop_
_entity_poly.entity_id
_entity_poly.type
_entity_poly.pdbx_seq_one_letter_code
_entity_poly.pdbx_strand_id
1 'polypeptide(L)'
;MNTQNETVGQNIRLFRERLALSQTALADYLGVSHAMISHYETGNRPVSTDHLQKLADLFGIDAYGLFETDGAQQQANLAFAFRADTMNAEDLTSIAAFRRIVNNYLKMKKQLSHVS
;
A
#
# COMPACT_ATOMS: atom_id res chain seq x y z
N MET A 1 6.64 10.54 21.50
CA MET A 1 6.57 9.62 20.35
C MET A 1 5.20 9.75 19.73
N ASN A 2 5.13 9.94 18.41
CA ASN A 2 3.86 10.17 17.73
C ASN A 2 3.35 8.82 17.21
N THR A 3 2.64 8.10 18.08
CA THR A 3 2.24 6.69 17.93
C THR A 3 1.53 6.41 16.59
N GLN A 4 0.82 7.40 16.05
CA GLN A 4 0.13 7.27 14.77
C GLN A 4 1.08 7.18 13.56
N ASN A 5 2.14 7.98 13.54
CA ASN A 5 3.12 7.94 12.45
C ASN A 5 3.91 6.63 12.47
N GLU A 6 4.18 6.10 13.66
CA GLU A 6 4.85 4.81 13.85
C GLU A 6 3.97 3.67 13.31
N THR A 7 2.67 3.65 13.62
CA THR A 7 1.73 2.67 13.05
C THR A 7 1.70 2.74 11.52
N VAL A 8 1.56 3.93 10.95
CA VAL A 8 1.55 4.12 9.49
C VAL A 8 2.86 3.64 8.87
N GLY A 9 4.00 4.00 9.47
CA GLY A 9 5.31 3.58 9.00
C GLY A 9 5.51 2.06 9.02
N GLN A 10 5.09 1.41 10.11
CA GLN A 10 5.13 -0.05 10.24
C GLN A 10 4.26 -0.74 9.19
N ASN A 11 3.06 -0.22 8.93
CA ASN A 11 2.17 -0.76 7.90
C ASN A 11 2.73 -0.57 6.49
N ILE A 12 3.31 0.60 6.18
CA ILE A 12 3.98 0.82 4.89
C ILE A 12 5.08 -0.22 4.68
N ARG A 13 5.92 -0.44 5.68
CA ARG A 13 6.99 -1.44 5.63
C ARG A 13 6.41 -2.84 5.42
N LEU A 14 5.40 -3.21 6.20
CA LEU A 14 4.75 -4.52 6.12
C LEU A 14 4.20 -4.79 4.71
N PHE A 15 3.44 -3.86 4.13
CA PHE A 15 2.87 -4.04 2.80
C PHE A 15 3.94 -4.00 1.71
N ARG A 16 4.96 -3.14 1.84
CA ARG A 16 6.11 -3.11 0.93
C ARG A 16 6.82 -4.47 0.90
N GLU A 17 7.11 -5.04 2.06
CA GLU A 17 7.78 -6.34 2.19
C GLU A 17 6.89 -7.49 1.71
N ARG A 18 5.58 -7.44 1.96
CA ARG A 18 4.61 -8.41 1.38
C ARG A 18 4.56 -8.38 -0.15
N LEU A 19 4.86 -7.23 -0.75
CA LEU A 19 4.98 -7.07 -2.20
C LEU A 19 6.41 -7.32 -2.72
N ALA A 20 7.35 -7.72 -1.84
CA ALA A 20 8.76 -7.89 -2.15
C ALA A 20 9.41 -6.64 -2.79
N LEU A 21 8.93 -5.44 -2.45
CA LEU A 21 9.46 -4.19 -2.97
C LEU A 21 10.63 -3.69 -2.12
N SER A 22 11.67 -3.16 -2.77
CA SER A 22 12.73 -2.43 -2.08
C SER A 22 12.26 -1.02 -1.68
N GLN A 23 12.93 -0.39 -0.71
CA GLN A 23 12.65 1.02 -0.38
C GLN A 23 12.91 1.93 -1.57
N THR A 24 13.90 1.62 -2.42
CA THR A 24 14.18 2.35 -3.67
C THR A 24 13.01 2.27 -4.64
N ALA A 25 12.49 1.06 -4.90
CA ALA A 25 11.36 0.89 -5.82
C ALA A 25 10.10 1.64 -5.34
N LEU A 26 9.86 1.64 -4.02
CA LEU A 26 8.76 2.43 -3.44
C LEU A 26 9.01 3.94 -3.53
N ALA A 27 10.26 4.37 -3.35
CA ALA A 27 10.67 5.77 -3.48
C ALA A 27 10.43 6.29 -4.91
N ASP A 28 10.82 5.49 -5.91
CA ASP A 28 10.62 5.80 -7.33
C ASP A 28 9.14 5.92 -7.67
N TYR A 29 8.31 4.99 -7.17
CA TYR A 29 6.85 5.04 -7.35
C TYR A 29 6.21 6.30 -6.73
N LEU A 30 6.68 6.71 -5.54
CA LEU A 30 6.18 7.91 -4.86
C LEU A 30 6.81 9.21 -5.37
N GLY A 31 7.87 9.14 -6.18
CA GLY A 31 8.62 10.32 -6.62
C GLY A 31 9.38 11.02 -5.48
N VAL A 32 9.88 10.25 -4.51
CA VAL A 32 10.62 10.74 -3.34
C VAL A 32 12.01 10.12 -3.25
N SER A 33 12.84 10.61 -2.32
CA SER A 33 14.14 10.00 -2.06
C SER A 33 14.02 8.71 -1.24
N HIS A 34 14.99 7.80 -1.39
CA HIS A 34 15.11 6.61 -0.54
C HIS A 34 15.08 6.94 0.96
N ALA A 35 15.77 8.02 1.37
CA ALA A 35 15.77 8.48 2.76
C ALA A 35 14.37 8.87 3.26
N MET A 36 13.51 9.42 2.38
CA MET A 36 12.13 9.75 2.74
C MET A 36 11.32 8.49 3.07
N ILE A 37 11.51 7.40 2.31
CA ILE A 37 10.86 6.12 2.61
C ILE A 37 11.31 5.59 3.98
N SER A 38 12.61 5.65 4.27
CA SER A 38 13.10 5.29 5.61
C SER A 38 12.46 6.15 6.69
N HIS A 39 12.30 7.46 6.48
CA HIS A 39 11.65 8.35 7.44
C HIS A 39 10.15 8.06 7.61
N TYR A 40 9.47 7.65 6.55
CA TYR A 40 8.08 7.21 6.62
C TYR A 40 7.98 5.90 7.41
N GLU A 41 8.78 4.89 7.08
CA GLU A 41 8.72 3.56 7.71
C GLU A 41 9.09 3.58 9.20
N THR A 42 9.91 4.52 9.65
CA THR A 42 10.24 4.69 11.07
C THR A 42 9.30 5.65 11.81
N GLY A 43 8.31 6.24 11.13
CA GLY A 43 7.42 7.25 11.71
C GLY A 43 8.08 8.60 12.02
N ASN A 44 9.34 8.78 11.61
CA ASN A 44 10.11 10.02 11.83
C ASN A 44 9.53 11.22 11.07
N ARG A 45 8.88 10.98 9.93
CA ARG A 45 8.12 12.00 9.21
C ARG A 45 6.69 11.55 8.93
N PRO A 46 5.71 12.45 9.08
CA PRO A 46 4.35 12.16 8.64
C PRO A 46 4.30 11.99 7.12
N VAL A 47 3.46 11.08 6.67
CA VAL A 47 3.20 10.83 5.25
C VAL A 47 2.14 11.82 4.76
N SER A 48 2.34 12.42 3.59
CA SER A 48 1.36 13.33 3.00
C SER A 48 0.09 12.57 2.59
N THR A 49 -1.05 13.27 2.54
CA THR A 49 -2.31 12.68 2.08
C THR A 49 -2.22 12.11 0.66
N ASP A 50 -1.48 12.77 -0.24
CA ASP A 50 -1.23 12.27 -1.59
C ASP A 50 -0.47 10.94 -1.59
N HIS A 51 0.61 10.84 -0.79
CA HIS A 51 1.37 9.59 -0.69
C HIS A 51 0.57 8.49 0.01
N LEU A 52 -0.23 8.81 1.03
CA LEU A 52 -1.13 7.85 1.67
C LEU A 52 -2.11 7.24 0.66
N GLN A 53 -2.69 8.06 -0.24
CA GLN A 53 -3.58 7.56 -1.27
C GLN A 53 -2.85 6.67 -2.29
N LYS A 54 -1.66 7.08 -2.76
CA LYS A 54 -0.84 6.28 -3.67
C LYS A 54 -0.42 4.94 -3.07
N LEU A 55 -0.09 4.94 -1.78
CA LEU A 55 0.26 3.73 -1.03
C LEU A 55 -0.96 2.82 -0.87
N ALA A 56 -2.13 3.36 -0.55
CA ALA A 56 -3.37 2.61 -0.45
C ALA A 56 -3.73 1.93 -1.79
N ASP A 57 -3.64 2.68 -2.88
CA ASP A 57 -3.88 2.17 -4.24
C ASP A 57 -2.86 1.08 -4.61
N LEU A 58 -1.57 1.27 -4.30
CA LEU A 58 -0.52 0.27 -4.52
C LEU A 58 -0.78 -0.98 -3.69
N PHE A 59 -1.09 -0.86 -2.42
CA PHE A 59 -1.28 -1.99 -1.50
C PHE A 59 -2.64 -2.67 -1.65
N GLY A 60 -3.57 -2.04 -2.38
CA GLY A 60 -4.91 -2.57 -2.59
C GLY A 60 -5.77 -2.51 -1.33
N ILE A 61 -5.59 -1.47 -0.50
CA ILE A 61 -6.32 -1.27 0.75
C ILE A 61 -7.03 0.10 0.75
N ASP A 62 -7.89 0.34 1.75
CA ASP A 62 -8.37 1.70 2.02
C ASP A 62 -7.28 2.52 2.70
N ALA A 63 -7.20 3.84 2.46
CA ALA A 63 -6.20 4.70 3.09
C ALA A 63 -6.27 4.67 4.63
N TYR A 64 -7.47 4.44 5.19
CA TYR A 64 -7.66 4.25 6.63
C TYR A 64 -6.97 2.97 7.14
N GLY A 65 -6.81 1.94 6.29
CA GLY A 65 -6.11 0.70 6.61
C GLY A 65 -4.64 0.89 6.96
N LEU A 66 -4.00 1.98 6.52
CA LEU A 66 -2.64 2.32 6.94
C LEU A 66 -2.54 2.74 8.41
N PHE A 67 -3.67 3.12 9.04
CA PHE A 67 -3.72 3.55 10.43
C PHE A 67 -4.12 2.42 11.40
N GLU A 68 -4.50 1.26 10.90
CA GLU A 68 -4.93 0.14 11.73
C GLU A 68 -3.72 -0.58 12.35
N THR A 69 -3.75 -0.83 13.66
CA THR A 69 -2.69 -1.56 14.38
C THR A 69 -2.67 -3.06 14.07
N ASP A 70 -3.71 -3.57 13.41
CA ASP A 70 -3.87 -4.98 13.07
C ASP A 70 -3.81 -5.16 11.54
N GLY A 71 -2.66 -4.85 10.94
CA GLY A 71 -2.37 -4.93 9.49
C GLY A 71 -2.50 -6.34 8.87
N ALA A 72 -3.08 -7.29 9.61
CA ALA A 72 -3.34 -8.66 9.22
C ALA A 72 -4.68 -8.85 8.47
N GLN A 73 -5.66 -7.95 8.65
CA GLN A 73 -7.04 -8.25 8.21
C GLN A 73 -7.47 -7.66 6.86
N GLN A 74 -6.63 -6.88 6.17
CA GLN A 74 -7.00 -6.31 4.86
C GLN A 74 -6.40 -7.14 3.72
N GLN A 75 -7.28 -7.65 2.85
CA GLN A 75 -7.05 -8.74 1.90
C GLN A 75 -5.84 -8.50 0.97
N ALA A 76 -4.69 -9.11 1.31
CA ALA A 76 -3.59 -9.32 0.39
C ALA A 76 -3.87 -10.56 -0.47
N ASN A 77 -4.82 -10.47 -1.41
CA ASN A 77 -5.08 -11.55 -2.35
C ASN A 77 -5.01 -11.01 -3.78
N LEU A 78 -3.82 -11.13 -4.38
CA LEU A 78 -3.53 -11.24 -5.83
C LEU A 78 -2.02 -11.10 -6.14
N ALA A 79 -1.21 -10.67 -5.18
CA ALA A 79 0.23 -10.44 -5.36
C ALA A 79 1.07 -11.70 -5.63
N PHE A 80 0.50 -12.90 -5.47
CA PHE A 80 1.24 -14.17 -5.61
C PHE A 80 1.69 -14.51 -7.03
N ALA A 81 1.26 -13.78 -8.07
CA ALA A 81 1.49 -14.21 -9.46
C ALA A 81 2.64 -13.51 -10.21
N PHE A 82 3.19 -12.38 -9.73
CA PHE A 82 4.16 -11.60 -10.50
C PHE A 82 5.43 -11.34 -9.69
N ARG A 83 6.54 -11.97 -10.12
CA ARG A 83 7.85 -11.85 -9.46
C ARG A 83 8.33 -10.39 -9.54
N ALA A 84 8.54 -9.78 -8.38
CA ALA A 84 8.89 -8.36 -8.23
C ALA A 84 10.31 -8.00 -8.74
N ASP A 85 11.22 -8.96 -8.88
CA ASP A 85 12.62 -8.72 -9.27
C ASP A 85 12.80 -8.24 -10.73
N THR A 86 11.73 -8.17 -11.52
CA THR A 86 11.77 -7.77 -12.94
C THR A 86 10.87 -6.59 -13.29
N MET A 87 10.24 -5.93 -12.32
CA MET A 87 9.19 -4.94 -12.59
C MET A 87 9.72 -3.51 -12.56
N ASN A 88 9.39 -2.72 -13.59
CA ASN A 88 9.69 -1.30 -13.65
C ASN A 88 8.50 -0.46 -13.11
N ALA A 89 8.65 0.87 -13.06
CA ALA A 89 7.60 1.76 -12.52
C ALA A 89 6.27 1.73 -13.32
N GLU A 90 6.34 1.44 -14.63
CA GLU A 90 5.16 1.34 -15.49
C GLU A 90 4.36 0.06 -15.18
N ASP A 91 5.05 -1.04 -14.93
CA ASP A 91 4.44 -2.30 -14.50
C ASP A 91 3.72 -2.13 -13.15
N LEU A 92 4.33 -1.42 -12.20
CA LEU A 92 3.71 -1.11 -10.90
C LEU A 92 2.45 -0.26 -11.06
N THR A 93 2.48 0.71 -11.98
CA THR A 93 1.34 1.57 -12.29
C THR A 93 0.18 0.74 -12.87
N SER A 94 0.48 -0.17 -13.78
CA SER A 94 -0.51 -1.08 -14.38
C SER A 94 -1.12 -2.03 -13.35
N ILE A 95 -0.31 -2.56 -12.43
CA ILE A 95 -0.79 -3.37 -11.30
C ILE A 95 -1.72 -2.57 -10.40
N ALA A 96 -1.35 -1.33 -10.06
CA ALA A 96 -2.18 -0.47 -9.20
C ALA A 96 -3.54 -0.19 -9.85
N ALA A 97 -3.55 0.12 -11.15
CA ALA A 97 -4.79 0.32 -11.91
C ALA A 97 -5.68 -0.94 -11.90
N PHE A 98 -5.11 -2.12 -12.12
CA PHE A 98 -5.84 -3.38 -12.07
C PHE A 98 -6.39 -3.67 -10.66
N ARG A 99 -5.60 -3.47 -9.61
CA ARG A 99 -6.02 -3.65 -8.21
C ARG A 99 -7.20 -2.77 -7.86
N ARG A 100 -7.18 -1.51 -8.29
CA ARG A 100 -8.29 -0.57 -8.09
C ARG A 100 -9.60 -1.11 -8.67
N ILE A 101 -9.56 -1.70 -9.86
CA ILE A 101 -10.74 -2.30 -10.51
C ILE A 101 -11.27 -3.49 -9.68
N VAL A 102 -10.39 -4.42 -9.31
CA VAL A 102 -10.77 -5.60 -8.52
C VAL A 102 -11.36 -5.21 -7.18
N ASN A 103 -10.75 -4.27 -6.47
CA ASN A 103 -11.22 -3.81 -5.18
C ASN A 103 -12.60 -3.16 -5.24
N ASN A 104 -12.83 -2.33 -6.27
CA ASN A 104 -14.16 -1.75 -6.51
C ASN A 104 -15.20 -2.85 -6.73
N TYR A 105 -14.89 -3.87 -7.53
CA TYR A 105 -15.77 -5.02 -7.75
C TYR A 105 -16.07 -5.80 -6.46
N LEU A 106 -15.04 -6.12 -5.66
CA LEU A 106 -15.22 -6.84 -4.39
C LEU A 106 -16.06 -6.03 -3.40
N LYS A 107 -15.84 -4.72 -3.33
CA LYS A 107 -16.63 -3.79 -2.49
C LYS A 107 -18.10 -3.79 -2.91
N MET A 108 -18.39 -3.71 -4.22
CA MET A 108 -19.75 -3.79 -4.75
C MET A 108 -20.40 -5.15 -4.42
N LYS A 109 -19.68 -6.26 -4.62
CA LYS A 109 -20.19 -7.61 -4.30
C LYS A 109 -20.54 -7.75 -2.81
N LYS A 110 -19.71 -7.23 -1.91
CA LYS A 110 -19.95 -7.24 -0.46
C LYS A 110 -21.19 -6.41 -0.08
N GLN A 111 -21.41 -5.27 -0.73
CA GLN A 111 -22.59 -4.44 -0.51
C GLN A 111 -23.87 -5.13 -0.99
N LEU A 112 -23.83 -5.78 -2.15
CA LEU A 112 -24.96 -6.54 -2.69
C LEU A 112 -25.33 -7.75 -1.81
N SER A 113 -24.35 -8.40 -1.15
CA SER A 113 -24.62 -9.52 -0.24
C SER A 113 -25.27 -9.13 1.10
N HIS A 114 -25.35 -7.83 1.43
CA HIS A 114 -26.05 -7.34 2.62
C HIS A 114 -27.48 -6.81 2.32
N VAL A 115 -27.93 -6.89 1.06
CA VAL A 115 -29.25 -6.42 0.60
C VAL A 115 -30.18 -7.61 0.27
N SER A 116 -29.88 -8.81 0.75
CA SER A 116 -30.70 -10.02 0.63
C SER A 116 -30.96 -10.61 2.01
#